data_AF-A0A844ZX76-F1
#
_entry.id   AF-A0A844ZX76-F1
#
_cell.length_a   1.000
_cell.length_b   1.000
_cell.length_c   1.000
_cell.angle_alpha   90.00
_cell.angle_beta   90.00
_cell.angle_gamma   90.00
#
_symmetry.space_group_name_H-M   'P 1'
#
loop_
_entity.id
_entity.type
_entity.pdbx_description
1 polymer ?
#
loop_
_entity_poly.entity_id
_entity_poly.type
_entity_poly.pdbx_seq_one_letter_code
_entity_poly.pdbx_strand_id
1 'polypeptide(L)'
;MHAIEHFGLGRYFDPIDVDGHNKGVHNLIDLTEVGGRLYLSFPIGRADEVQFNEQRVFHPNWILRHPGIAQTMKLVRFDYVDDQGDLHLDCAIEGKALDLDYGCGIFTFEKLR
;
A
#
# COMPACT_ATOMS: atom_id res chain seq x y z
N MET A 1 -5.43 -6.06 7.18
CA MET A 1 -5.65 -7.30 6.38
C MET A 1 -4.76 -7.15 5.16
N HIS A 2 -3.86 -8.11 4.93
CA HIS A 2 -2.82 -8.09 3.90
C HIS A 2 -3.31 -8.89 2.69
N ALA A 3 -3.27 -8.30 1.49
CA ALA A 3 -3.76 -8.97 0.29
C ALA A 3 -3.11 -8.44 -1.00
N ILE A 4 -3.01 -7.11 -1.14
CA ILE A 4 -2.57 -6.49 -2.40
C ILE A 4 -1.13 -6.86 -2.76
N GLU A 5 -0.29 -7.09 -1.75
CA GLU A 5 1.10 -7.47 -1.91
C GLU A 5 1.28 -8.87 -2.50
N HIS A 6 0.26 -9.72 -2.40
CA HIS A 6 0.26 -11.08 -2.96
C HIS A 6 -0.36 -11.18 -4.35
N PHE A 7 -1.13 -10.18 -4.79
CA PHE A 7 -1.85 -10.25 -6.06
C PHE A 7 -0.92 -10.42 -7.25
N GLY A 8 -1.23 -11.43 -8.09
CA GLY A 8 -0.47 -11.75 -9.29
C GLY A 8 0.87 -12.45 -9.07
N LEU A 9 1.15 -12.94 -7.85
CA LEU A 9 2.35 -13.75 -7.55
C LEU A 9 2.16 -15.26 -7.81
N GLY A 10 1.06 -15.69 -8.43
CA GLY A 10 0.81 -17.11 -8.65
C GLY A 10 0.39 -17.90 -7.40
N ARG A 11 0.11 -17.21 -6.29
CA ARG A 11 -0.34 -17.84 -5.05
C ARG A 11 -1.80 -18.28 -5.20
N TYR A 12 -2.18 -19.34 -4.48
CA TYR A 12 -3.56 -19.83 -4.44
C TYR A 12 -4.17 -20.20 -5.81
N PHE A 13 -3.31 -20.61 -6.77
CA PHE A 13 -3.68 -20.91 -8.16
C PHE A 13 -4.14 -19.68 -8.98
N ASP A 14 -3.93 -18.47 -8.48
CA ASP A 14 -4.11 -17.27 -9.29
C ASP A 14 -3.09 -17.26 -10.45
N PRO A 15 -3.45 -16.73 -11.62
CA PRO A 15 -2.49 -16.49 -12.68
C PRO A 15 -1.38 -15.54 -12.22
N ILE A 16 -0.17 -15.75 -12.73
CA ILE A 16 0.91 -14.78 -12.57
C ILE A 16 0.56 -13.53 -13.36
N ASP A 17 0.59 -12.37 -12.69
CA ASP A 17 0.29 -11.07 -13.26
C ASP A 17 1.16 -10.01 -12.56
N VAL A 18 2.13 -9.46 -13.28
CA VAL A 18 3.04 -8.44 -12.74
C VAL A 18 2.28 -7.21 -12.24
N ASP A 19 1.13 -6.91 -12.85
CA ASP A 19 0.27 -5.77 -12.52
C ASP A 19 -0.88 -6.13 -11.58
N GLY A 20 -0.94 -7.36 -11.05
CA GLY A 20 -2.05 -7.81 -10.21
C GLY A 20 -2.31 -6.90 -9.01
N HIS A 21 -1.24 -6.45 -8.34
CA HIS A 21 -1.31 -5.49 -7.24
C HIS A 21 -1.87 -4.12 -7.66
N ASN A 22 -1.46 -3.58 -8.82
CA ASN A 22 -2.00 -2.33 -9.38
C ASN A 22 -3.49 -2.45 -9.70
N LYS A 23 -3.90 -3.56 -10.33
CA LYS A 23 -5.30 -3.86 -10.64
C LYS A 23 -6.15 -3.97 -9.36
N GLY A 24 -5.61 -4.62 -8.33
CA GLY A 24 -6.24 -4.69 -7.01
C GLY A 24 -6.48 -3.32 -6.40
N VAL A 25 -5.48 -2.43 -6.41
CA VAL A 25 -5.62 -1.05 -5.94
C VAL A 25 -6.68 -0.31 -6.75
N HIS A 26 -6.67 -0.42 -8.08
CA HIS A 26 -7.66 0.23 -8.94
C HIS A 26 -9.10 -0.22 -8.63
N ASN A 27 -9.32 -1.53 -8.47
CA ASN A 27 -10.64 -2.05 -8.12
C ASN A 27 -11.15 -1.53 -6.77
N LEU A 28 -10.25 -1.38 -5.78
CA LEU A 28 -10.62 -0.82 -4.47
C LEU A 28 -10.99 0.66 -4.56
N ILE A 29 -10.27 1.42 -5.39
CA ILE A 29 -10.57 2.83 -5.68
C ILE A 29 -11.96 2.94 -6.32
N ASP A 30 -12.29 2.07 -7.28
CA ASP A 30 -13.58 2.10 -7.99
C ASP A 30 -14.77 1.74 -7.09
N LEU A 31 -14.57 0.80 -6.16
CA LEU A 31 -15.58 0.42 -5.17
C LEU A 31 -15.84 1.51 -4.11
N THR A 32 -14.89 2.43 -3.92
CA THR A 32 -15.04 3.54 -2.96
C THR A 32 -15.89 4.64 -3.58
N GLU A 33 -16.91 5.12 -2.88
CA GLU A 33 -17.72 6.27 -3.32
C GLU A 33 -16.99 7.61 -3.11
N VAL A 34 -17.39 8.67 -3.83
CA VAL A 34 -16.85 10.02 -3.63
C VAL A 34 -17.16 10.51 -2.21
N GLY A 35 -16.15 11.05 -1.52
CA GLY A 35 -16.21 11.38 -0.09
C GLY A 35 -15.99 10.17 0.83
N GLY A 36 -15.94 8.96 0.28
CA GLY A 36 -15.69 7.72 1.01
C GLY A 36 -14.23 7.57 1.45
N ARG A 37 -14.01 6.67 2.43
CA ARG A 37 -12.70 6.35 2.99
C ARG A 37 -12.18 5.03 2.44
N LEU A 38 -10.98 5.04 1.88
CA LEU A 38 -10.24 3.84 1.51
C LEU A 38 -9.11 3.62 2.51
N TYR A 39 -9.17 2.52 3.24
CA TYR A 39 -8.12 2.09 4.17
C TYR A 39 -7.28 1.00 3.50
N LEU A 40 -5.98 1.25 3.36
CA LEU A 40 -5.04 0.28 2.79
C LEU A 40 -3.94 -0.02 3.79
N SER A 41 -3.59 -1.31 3.92
CA SER A 41 -2.43 -1.74 4.71
C SER A 41 -1.63 -2.78 3.95
N PHE A 42 -0.31 -2.63 3.90
CA PHE A 42 0.59 -3.56 3.23
C PHE A 42 2.02 -3.45 3.78
N PRO A 43 2.87 -4.47 3.59
CA PRO A 43 4.26 -4.42 4.02
C PRO A 43 5.02 -3.27 3.37
N ILE A 44 5.75 -2.51 4.19
CA ILE A 44 6.60 -1.41 3.75
C ILE A 44 8.06 -1.63 4.11
N GLY A 45 8.97 -1.09 3.31
CA GLY A 45 10.41 -1.18 3.56
C GLY A 45 11.19 -0.09 2.82
N ARG A 46 12.50 -0.28 2.74
CA ARG A 46 13.45 0.68 2.16
C ARG A 46 13.30 0.86 0.65
N ALA A 47 12.76 -0.14 -0.03
CA ALA A 47 12.59 -0.17 -1.48
C ALA A 47 11.35 -0.96 -1.89
N ASP A 48 10.98 -0.82 -3.17
CA ASP A 48 10.00 -1.68 -3.82
C ASP A 48 10.67 -3.02 -4.14
N GLU A 49 10.24 -4.09 -3.48
CA GLU A 49 10.84 -5.41 -3.56
C GLU A 49 9.77 -6.49 -3.80
N VAL A 50 10.15 -7.51 -4.58
CA VAL A 50 9.37 -8.74 -4.72
C VAL A 50 10.19 -9.86 -4.09
N GLN A 51 9.71 -10.39 -2.97
CA GLN A 51 10.39 -11.47 -2.25
C GLN A 51 10.03 -12.81 -2.91
N PHE A 52 11.04 -13.60 -3.27
CA PHE A 52 10.84 -14.86 -3.98
C PHE A 52 9.99 -15.82 -3.15
N ASN A 53 8.90 -16.33 -3.76
CA ASN A 53 7.92 -17.22 -3.13
C ASN A 53 7.16 -16.62 -1.92
N GLU A 54 7.11 -15.29 -1.80
CA GLU A 54 6.56 -14.60 -0.64
C GLU A 54 5.59 -13.46 -1.04
N GLN A 55 5.73 -12.25 -0.48
CA GLN A 55 4.98 -11.04 -0.80
C GLN A 55 5.82 -10.01 -1.57
N ARG A 56 5.16 -8.92 -1.96
CA ARG A 56 5.84 -7.65 -2.22
C ARG A 56 6.01 -6.86 -0.93
N VAL A 57 7.11 -6.12 -0.85
CA VAL A 57 7.34 -5.06 0.13
C VAL A 57 7.48 -3.77 -0.64
N PHE A 58 6.80 -2.71 -0.23
CA PHE A 58 6.79 -1.46 -0.97
C PHE A 58 7.50 -0.35 -0.21
N HIS A 59 8.18 0.52 -0.94
CA HIS A 59 8.51 1.81 -0.36
C HIS A 59 7.20 2.56 -0.03
N PRO A 60 7.05 3.24 1.11
CA PRO A 60 5.80 3.93 1.48
C PRO A 60 5.27 4.90 0.39
N ASN A 61 6.17 5.60 -0.30
CA ASN A 61 5.82 6.46 -1.44
C ASN A 61 5.27 5.74 -2.67
N TRP A 62 5.38 4.42 -2.79
CA TRP A 62 4.89 3.67 -3.95
C TRP A 62 3.40 3.90 -4.19
N ILE A 63 2.57 3.78 -3.14
CA ILE A 63 1.12 3.94 -3.27
C ILE A 63 0.72 5.35 -3.67
N LEU A 64 1.48 6.37 -3.23
CA LEU A 64 1.23 7.77 -3.60
C LEU A 64 1.52 8.03 -5.08
N ARG A 65 2.40 7.23 -5.70
CA ARG A 65 2.69 7.29 -7.13
C ARG A 65 1.73 6.46 -7.98
N HIS A 66 0.90 5.61 -7.36
CA HIS A 66 -0.08 4.82 -8.10
C HIS A 66 -1.06 5.76 -8.84
N PRO A 67 -1.23 5.64 -10.17
CA PRO A 67 -1.98 6.62 -10.95
C PRO A 67 -3.40 6.88 -10.44
N GLY A 68 -4.11 5.82 -10.04
CA GLY A 68 -5.45 5.95 -9.46
C GLY A 68 -5.45 6.76 -8.17
N ILE A 69 -4.49 6.51 -7.27
CA ILE A 69 -4.39 7.22 -5.99
C ILE A 69 -4.04 8.69 -6.24
N ALA A 70 -2.97 8.95 -6.98
CA ALA A 70 -2.48 10.30 -7.27
C ALA A 70 -3.55 11.17 -7.96
N GLN A 71 -4.42 10.54 -8.74
CA GLN A 71 -5.47 11.25 -9.46
C GLN A 71 -6.70 11.44 -8.60
N THR A 72 -7.25 10.40 -7.97
CA THR A 72 -8.61 10.46 -7.43
C THR A 72 -8.67 10.53 -5.91
N MET A 73 -7.56 10.32 -5.21
CA MET A 73 -7.51 10.16 -3.76
C MET A 73 -6.66 11.24 -3.09
N LYS A 74 -7.04 11.62 -1.88
CA LYS A 74 -6.24 12.43 -0.97
C LYS A 74 -5.78 11.57 0.20
N LEU A 75 -4.47 11.56 0.49
CA LEU A 75 -3.97 10.99 1.74
C LEU A 75 -4.44 11.87 2.90
N VAL A 76 -5.13 11.26 3.86
CA VAL A 76 -5.61 11.95 5.05
C VAL A 76 -4.78 11.60 6.26
N ARG A 77 -4.31 10.36 6.35
CA ARG A 77 -3.50 9.89 7.47
C ARG A 77 -2.59 8.76 7.02
N PHE A 78 -1.39 8.77 7.54
CA PHE A 78 -0.45 7.66 7.44
C PHE A 78 -0.01 7.25 8.84
N ASP A 79 -0.17 5.98 9.14
CA ASP A 79 0.31 5.31 10.34
C ASP A 79 1.19 4.15 9.88
N TYR A 80 2.07 3.65 10.75
CA TYR A 80 2.81 2.43 10.45
C TYR A 80 3.20 1.68 11.70
N VAL A 81 3.46 0.39 11.54
CA VAL A 81 4.12 -0.45 12.54
C VAL A 81 5.56 -0.65 12.10
N ASP A 82 6.51 -0.38 12.98
CA ASP A 82 7.95 -0.52 12.71
C ASP A 82 8.47 -1.96 12.93
N ASP A 83 9.78 -2.17 12.72
CA ASP A 83 10.44 -3.46 12.92
C ASP A 83 10.40 -3.98 14.36
N GLN A 84 10.19 -3.09 15.34
CA GLN A 84 10.02 -3.46 16.77
C GLN A 84 8.57 -3.81 17.11
N GLY A 85 7.64 -3.61 16.18
CA GLY A 85 6.21 -3.79 16.40
C GLY A 85 5.53 -2.58 17.03
N ASP A 86 6.21 -1.44 17.11
CA ASP A 86 5.66 -0.21 17.68
C ASP A 86 4.78 0.50 16.65
N LEU A 87 3.61 0.96 17.10
CA LEU A 87 2.64 1.68 16.27
C LEU A 87 2.92 3.19 16.31
N HIS A 88 3.28 3.73 15.16
CA HIS A 88 3.53 5.15 14.93
C HIS A 88 2.32 5.78 14.23
N LEU A 89 1.78 6.84 14.82
CA LEU A 89 0.53 7.44 14.38
C LEU A 89 0.75 8.82 13.73
N ASP A 90 -0.08 9.15 12.74
CA ASP A 90 -0.16 10.45 12.07
C ASP A 90 1.21 10.98 11.62
N CYS A 91 1.96 10.11 10.95
CA CYS A 91 3.32 10.38 10.52
C CYS A 91 3.36 11.05 9.15
N ALA A 92 4.32 11.95 8.97
CA ALA A 92 4.63 12.48 7.64
C ALA A 92 5.31 11.39 6.80
N ILE A 93 4.77 11.13 5.61
CA ILE A 93 5.44 10.31 4.59
C ILE A 93 6.62 11.06 3.96
N GLU A 94 6.49 12.38 3.83
CA GLU A 94 7.46 13.23 3.15
C GLU A 94 8.53 13.74 4.15
N GLY A 95 9.80 13.44 3.89
CA GLY A 95 10.94 14.10 4.56
C GLY A 95 11.99 13.18 5.18
N LYS A 96 11.68 11.90 5.39
CA LYS A 96 12.66 10.87 5.77
C LYS A 96 12.23 9.54 5.18
N ALA A 97 13.13 8.85 4.49
CA ALA A 97 12.94 7.41 4.29
C ALA A 97 12.76 6.80 5.67
N LEU A 98 11.61 6.17 5.90
CA LEU A 98 11.43 5.33 7.07
C LEU A 98 12.53 4.27 6.98
N ASP A 99 13.47 4.31 7.92
CA ASP A 99 14.59 3.36 7.96
C ASP A 99 14.07 2.05 8.58
N LEU A 100 13.21 1.39 7.81
CA LEU A 100 12.51 0.16 8.16
C LEU A 100 12.91 -0.92 7.18
N ASP A 101 13.29 -2.08 7.70
CA ASP A 101 13.61 -3.24 6.86
C ASP A 101 12.31 -3.99 6.50
N TYR A 102 11.37 -4.10 7.43
CA TYR A 102 10.08 -4.75 7.23
C TYR A 102 9.01 -4.23 8.22
N GLY A 103 8.31 -3.16 7.82
CA GLY A 103 7.20 -2.58 8.57
C GLY A 103 5.83 -2.89 7.93
N CYS A 104 4.77 -2.38 8.55
CA CYS A 104 3.42 -2.37 7.97
C CYS A 104 2.94 -0.93 7.82
N GLY A 105 2.75 -0.47 6.58
CA GLY A 105 2.19 0.84 6.30
C GLY A 105 0.67 0.80 6.35
N ILE A 106 0.06 1.81 6.95
CA ILE A 106 -1.39 1.95 7.12
C ILE A 106 -1.79 3.32 6.58
N PHE A 107 -2.56 3.33 5.50
CA PHE A 107 -2.91 4.53 4.77
C PHE A 107 -4.42 4.73 4.82
N THR A 108 -4.83 5.94 5.19
CA THR A 108 -6.22 6.39 5.08
C THR A 108 -6.33 7.40 3.97
N PHE A 109 -7.06 7.04 2.92
CA PHE A 109 -7.36 7.92 1.79
C PHE A 109 -8.82 8.37 1.83
N GLU A 110 -9.08 9.51 1.20
CA GLU A 110 -10.42 10.02 0.89
C GLU A 110 -10.57 10.18 -0.62
N LYS A 111 -11.67 9.67 -1.18
CA LYS A 111 -11.93 9.79 -2.61
C LYS A 111 -12.50 11.18 -2.92
N LEU A 112 -11.82 11.91 -3.80
CA LEU A 112 -12.22 13.26 -4.21
C LEU A 112 -13.06 13.29 -5.48
N ARG A 113 -12.92 12.28 -6.35
CA ARG A 113 -13.59 12.18 -7.65
C ARG A 113 -13.77 10.75 -8.11
#